data_AF-A0A8J3VH86-F1
#
_entry.id   AF-A0A8J3VH86-F1
#
_cell.length_a   1.000
_cell.length_b   1.000
_cell.length_c   1.000
_cell.angle_alpha   90.00
_cell.angle_beta   90.00
_cell.angle_gamma   90.00
#
_symmetry.space_group_name_H-M   'P 1'
#
loop_
_entity.id
_entity.type
_entity.pdbx_description
1 polymer ?
#
loop_
_entity_poly.entity_id
_entity_poly.type
_entity_poly.pdbx_seq_one_letter_code
_entity_poly.pdbx_strand_id
1 'polypeptide(L)'
;MRFNGNRHRAMMAMAATGVLTALAPAAPALADTEAQSTSATNVVVADMGIRTAVGDKVVDAAYQELNSDHRWETPMGSNCNFYSSRWNKGCQAWCADFVKYVWKNAGVYAWENLDSEAGTTARWGKFFGAWHWGTAGIYPGAAVTYNSSGDPMVDSDHVGIFVGWVNGAPKVVSGNFNDQVYKHNLSYGTPIAGWTGV
;
A
#
# COMPACT_ATOMS: atom_id res chain seq x y z
N MET A 1 32.46 -63.86 5.50
CA MET A 1 31.92 -64.26 6.81
C MET A 1 30.41 -64.10 6.77
N ARG A 2 29.65 -65.17 7.04
CA ARG A 2 28.18 -65.18 7.17
C ARG A 2 27.79 -64.51 8.49
N PHE A 3 26.60 -63.90 8.58
CA PHE A 3 25.58 -64.27 9.55
C PHE A 3 24.22 -63.68 9.14
N ASN A 4 23.22 -64.56 9.11
CA ASN A 4 21.80 -64.32 8.94
C ASN A 4 21.16 -64.47 10.33
N GLY A 5 20.13 -63.70 10.67
CA GLY A 5 19.58 -63.68 12.03
C GLY A 5 18.14 -63.20 12.12
N ASN A 6 17.21 -64.15 11.96
CA ASN A 6 15.81 -64.08 12.40
C ASN A 6 15.64 -63.48 13.80
N ARG A 7 14.48 -62.88 14.10
CA ARG A 7 13.52 -63.41 15.10
C ARG A 7 12.25 -62.57 15.28
N HIS A 8 11.14 -63.30 15.28
CA HIS A 8 9.79 -62.95 15.72
C HIS A 8 9.70 -62.55 17.20
N ARG A 9 8.71 -61.70 17.55
CA ARG A 9 7.96 -61.67 18.82
C ARG A 9 6.53 -61.17 18.52
N ALA A 10 5.46 -61.97 18.71
CA ALA A 10 4.71 -62.25 19.95
C ALA A 10 4.09 -60.97 20.54
N MET A 11 2.79 -60.70 20.32
CA MET A 11 1.58 -61.14 21.06
C MET A 11 1.29 -60.39 22.37
N MET A 12 0.04 -59.88 22.43
CA MET A 12 -0.87 -59.65 23.57
C MET A 12 -0.44 -58.66 24.68
N ALA A 13 -1.13 -57.52 24.82
CA ALA A 13 -2.44 -57.26 25.46
C ALA A 13 -2.35 -57.09 26.98
N MET A 14 -2.79 -55.94 27.50
CA MET A 14 -3.50 -55.79 28.78
C MET A 14 -4.11 -54.39 28.89
N ALA A 15 -5.39 -54.35 29.24
CA ALA A 15 -6.11 -53.16 29.70
C ALA A 15 -5.98 -53.04 31.22
N ALA A 16 -5.93 -51.81 31.75
CA ALA A 16 -6.29 -51.53 33.13
C ALA A 16 -6.72 -50.07 33.31
N THR A 17 -7.91 -49.92 33.89
CA THR A 17 -8.56 -48.72 34.41
C THR A 17 -7.86 -48.13 35.64
N GLY A 18 -7.89 -46.80 35.79
CA GLY A 18 -7.59 -46.10 37.03
C GLY A 18 -8.10 -44.66 37.01
N VAL A 19 -8.97 -44.31 37.96
CA VAL A 19 -9.60 -42.99 38.17
C VAL A 19 -9.00 -42.37 39.43
N LEU A 20 -8.67 -41.06 39.42
CA LEU A 20 -9.09 -40.01 40.39
C LEU A 20 -8.10 -38.83 40.55
N THR A 21 -8.66 -37.63 40.30
CA THR A 21 -8.48 -36.31 40.95
C THR A 21 -7.13 -35.60 41.03
N ALA A 22 -7.08 -34.37 40.49
CA ALA A 22 -6.62 -33.17 41.22
C ALA A 22 -7.06 -31.86 40.52
N LEU A 23 -7.30 -30.83 41.33
CA LEU A 23 -7.92 -29.53 41.05
C LEU A 23 -7.04 -28.54 40.27
N ALA A 24 -7.66 -27.65 39.48
CA ALA A 24 -7.21 -26.26 39.33
C ALA A 24 -8.36 -25.33 38.84
N PRO A 25 -8.37 -24.05 39.24
CA PRO A 25 -9.50 -23.13 39.11
C PRO A 25 -9.52 -22.33 37.80
N ALA A 26 -10.66 -21.67 37.59
CA ALA A 26 -11.10 -20.93 36.41
C ALA A 26 -10.19 -19.79 35.93
N ALA A 27 -10.17 -19.60 34.61
CA ALA A 27 -9.93 -18.31 33.95
C ALA A 27 -11.11 -18.03 32.98
N PRO A 28 -11.52 -16.76 32.84
CA PRO A 28 -12.86 -16.38 32.37
C PRO A 28 -13.02 -16.49 30.85
N ALA A 29 -14.22 -16.87 30.43
CA ALA A 29 -14.71 -16.62 29.08
C ALA A 29 -14.78 -15.11 28.86
N LEU A 30 -13.93 -14.57 27.98
CA LEU A 30 -14.10 -13.23 27.45
C LEU A 30 -14.97 -13.32 26.21
N ALA A 31 -16.15 -12.73 26.35
CA ALA A 31 -17.09 -12.46 25.29
C ALA A 31 -16.46 -11.50 24.28
N ASP A 32 -16.42 -11.89 23.00
CA ASP A 32 -16.23 -10.91 21.94
C ASP A 32 -17.56 -10.18 21.74
N THR A 33 -17.53 -8.95 22.21
CA THR A 33 -18.60 -7.97 22.22
C THR A 33 -18.79 -7.43 20.81
N GLU A 34 -20.04 -7.46 20.34
CA GLU A 34 -20.47 -6.68 19.18
C GLU A 34 -20.34 -5.17 19.44
N ALA A 35 -20.18 -4.46 18.32
CA ALA A 35 -20.32 -3.03 18.09
C ALA A 35 -19.06 -2.16 18.29
N GLN A 36 -18.60 -1.58 17.18
CA GLN A 36 -18.91 -0.16 16.95
C GLN A 36 -18.88 0.21 15.47
N SER A 37 -20.06 0.53 14.95
CA SER A 37 -20.26 1.46 13.86
C SER A 37 -19.82 2.85 14.33
N THR A 38 -18.79 3.42 13.71
CA THR A 38 -18.59 4.86 13.65
C THR A 38 -18.63 5.30 12.20
N SER A 39 -19.60 6.16 11.94
CA SER A 39 -19.92 6.76 10.66
C SER A 39 -18.74 7.55 10.09
N ALA A 40 -18.13 7.05 9.02
CA ALA A 40 -17.43 7.84 8.02
C ALA A 40 -18.05 7.49 6.67
N THR A 41 -18.46 8.52 5.93
CA THR A 41 -19.13 8.50 4.62
C THR A 41 -18.77 7.25 3.78
N ASN A 42 -19.75 6.38 3.56
CA ASN A 42 -19.64 5.18 2.72
C ASN A 42 -19.15 5.52 1.31
N VAL A 43 -17.84 5.54 1.10
CA VAL A 43 -17.26 5.31 -0.22
C VAL A 43 -17.15 3.80 -0.34
N VAL A 44 -18.12 3.19 -1.03
CA VAL A 44 -18.00 1.79 -1.44
C VAL A 44 -16.88 1.71 -2.47
N VAL A 45 -15.66 1.41 -2.01
CA VAL A 45 -14.58 0.99 -2.89
C VAL A 45 -14.89 -0.45 -3.26
N ALA A 46 -15.25 -0.70 -4.52
CA ALA A 46 -15.39 -2.06 -5.01
C ALA A 46 -13.99 -2.68 -5.03
N ASP A 47 -13.77 -3.66 -4.16
CA ASP A 47 -12.51 -4.37 -4.04
C ASP A 47 -12.35 -5.36 -5.18
N MET A 48 -11.79 -4.91 -6.29
CA MET A 48 -11.57 -5.72 -7.50
C MET A 48 -10.09 -6.00 -7.79
N GLY A 49 -9.22 -5.94 -6.78
CA GLY A 49 -7.76 -6.09 -6.95
C GLY A 49 -7.07 -6.91 -5.87
N ILE A 50 -5.85 -7.35 -6.14
CA ILE A 50 -4.96 -7.96 -5.13
C ILE A 50 -4.57 -6.85 -4.15
N ARG A 51 -5.02 -6.92 -2.90
CA ARG A 51 -4.58 -6.00 -1.84
C ARG A 51 -3.35 -6.55 -1.14
N THR A 52 -2.31 -5.72 -1.04
CA THR A 52 -1.20 -5.97 -0.11
C THR A 52 -1.48 -5.19 1.17
N ALA A 53 -1.07 -5.72 2.33
CA ALA A 53 -1.27 -5.03 3.61
C ALA A 53 -0.56 -3.66 3.66
N VAL A 54 0.49 -3.47 2.85
CA VAL A 54 1.17 -2.18 2.65
C VAL A 54 0.37 -1.29 1.71
N GLY A 55 -0.15 -1.83 0.60
CA GLY A 55 -0.99 -1.13 -0.35
C GLY A 55 -2.23 -0.51 0.30
N ASP A 56 -2.91 -1.24 1.18
CA ASP A 56 -4.04 -0.71 1.95
C ASP A 56 -3.64 0.50 2.80
N LYS A 57 -2.49 0.45 3.49
CA LYS A 57 -1.97 1.59 4.27
C LYS A 57 -1.61 2.77 3.39
N VAL A 58 -1.08 2.52 2.18
CA VAL A 58 -0.79 3.58 1.21
C VAL A 58 -2.08 4.27 0.75
N VAL A 59 -3.14 3.49 0.47
CA VAL A 59 -4.45 4.04 0.11
C VAL A 59 -5.04 4.84 1.26
N ASP A 60 -5.00 4.32 2.49
CA ASP A 60 -5.49 5.03 3.68
C ASP A 60 -4.74 6.34 3.91
N ALA A 61 -3.41 6.32 3.84
CA ALA A 61 -2.58 7.52 3.97
C ALA A 61 -2.88 8.55 2.85
N ALA A 62 -3.06 8.11 1.60
CA ALA A 62 -3.45 9.02 0.51
C ALA A 62 -4.82 9.67 0.75
N TYR A 63 -5.79 8.93 1.28
CA TYR A 63 -7.10 9.49 1.64
C TYR A 63 -7.04 10.43 2.85
N GLN A 64 -6.18 10.17 3.84
CA GLN A 64 -5.96 11.10 4.95
C GLN A 64 -5.43 12.43 4.41
N GLU A 65 -4.42 12.40 3.53
CA GLU A 65 -3.86 13.59 2.94
C GLU A 65 -4.85 14.35 2.03
N LEU A 66 -5.67 13.64 1.27
CA LEU A 66 -6.75 14.24 0.47
C LEU A 66 -7.74 15.06 1.33
N ASN A 67 -7.93 14.67 2.60
CA ASN A 67 -8.85 15.31 3.53
C ASN A 67 -8.15 16.20 4.58
N SER A 68 -6.85 16.44 4.44
CA SER A 68 -6.07 17.30 5.33
C SER A 68 -6.30 18.79 5.05
N ASP A 69 -5.88 19.63 6.01
CA ASP A 69 -5.88 21.09 5.90
C ASP A 69 -4.71 21.62 5.06
N HIS A 70 -3.60 20.89 4.99
CA HIS A 70 -2.42 21.25 4.21
C HIS A 70 -2.41 20.70 2.78
N ARG A 71 -3.56 20.27 2.26
CA ARG A 71 -3.70 19.66 0.92
C ARG A 71 -3.51 20.62 -0.26
N TRP A 72 -3.33 21.91 -0.01
CA TRP A 72 -3.27 22.97 -1.03
C TRP A 72 -1.90 23.62 -1.04
N GLU A 73 -1.53 24.18 -2.19
CA GLU A 73 -0.46 25.16 -2.23
C GLU A 73 -0.86 26.45 -1.50
N THR A 74 0.12 27.08 -0.84
CA THR A 74 -0.07 28.34 -0.13
C THR A 74 1.07 29.31 -0.46
N PRO A 75 0.83 30.36 -1.29
CA PRO A 75 -0.42 30.66 -2.01
C PRO A 75 -0.70 29.67 -3.17
N MET A 76 -1.93 29.65 -3.67
CA MET A 76 -2.32 28.77 -4.78
C MET A 76 -1.50 29.05 -6.05
N GLY A 77 -1.02 28.00 -6.73
CA GLY A 77 -0.24 28.10 -7.97
C GLY A 77 1.22 28.53 -7.75
N SER A 78 1.69 28.52 -6.51
CA SER A 78 3.06 28.94 -6.15
C SER A 78 4.06 27.81 -6.08
N ASN A 79 3.60 26.56 -6.14
CA ASN A 79 4.36 25.36 -5.78
C ASN A 79 4.89 25.34 -4.33
N CYS A 80 4.53 26.30 -3.49
CA CYS A 80 4.84 26.29 -2.07
C CYS A 80 3.83 25.41 -1.33
N ASN A 81 4.29 24.30 -0.76
CA ASN A 81 3.44 23.25 -0.22
C ASN A 81 4.06 22.58 1.02
N PHE A 82 3.21 21.89 1.79
CA PHE A 82 3.62 21.18 3.00
C PHE A 82 4.60 20.03 2.72
N TYR A 83 4.38 19.27 1.65
CA TYR A 83 5.13 18.05 1.34
C TYR A 83 6.60 18.33 1.01
N SER A 84 6.90 19.29 0.14
CA SER A 84 8.29 19.69 -0.16
C SER A 84 8.97 20.30 1.08
N SER A 85 8.26 21.13 1.84
CA SER A 85 8.77 21.74 3.08
C SER A 85 9.17 20.70 4.12
N ARG A 86 8.42 19.58 4.22
CA ARG A 86 8.72 18.46 5.12
C ARG A 86 10.09 17.84 4.88
N TRP A 87 10.62 17.99 3.67
CA TRP A 87 11.92 17.49 3.24
C TRP A 87 13.00 18.57 3.19
N ASN A 88 12.75 19.75 3.78
CA ASN A 88 13.60 20.94 3.70
C ASN A 88 13.88 21.36 2.26
N LYS A 89 12.91 21.15 1.36
CA LYS A 89 12.96 21.62 -0.03
C LYS A 89 12.18 22.92 -0.13
N GLY A 90 12.56 23.77 -1.10
CA GLY A 90 11.85 25.01 -1.39
C GLY A 90 10.53 24.78 -2.14
N CYS A 91 9.93 25.86 -2.63
CA CYS A 91 8.74 25.78 -3.48
C CYS A 91 9.09 25.18 -4.84
N GLN A 92 8.46 24.06 -5.19
CA GLN A 92 8.73 23.28 -6.40
C GLN A 92 7.55 22.35 -6.70
N ALA A 93 7.50 21.82 -7.92
CA ALA A 93 6.55 20.77 -8.26
C ALA A 93 6.70 19.59 -7.28
N TRP A 94 5.59 19.07 -6.79
CA TRP A 94 5.58 18.27 -5.56
C TRP A 94 4.75 16.98 -5.63
N CYS A 95 4.36 16.55 -6.84
CA CYS A 95 3.65 15.29 -7.04
C CYS A 95 4.41 14.08 -6.44
N ALA A 96 5.72 14.01 -6.65
CA ALA A 96 6.57 12.96 -6.07
C ALA A 96 6.82 13.14 -4.56
N ASP A 97 6.95 14.38 -4.09
CA ASP A 97 7.11 14.66 -2.64
C ASP A 97 5.87 14.20 -1.85
N PHE A 98 4.68 14.35 -2.44
CA PHE A 98 3.44 13.80 -1.91
C PHE A 98 3.48 12.27 -1.83
N VAL A 99 3.83 11.59 -2.94
CA VAL A 99 3.92 10.11 -2.95
C VAL A 99 4.95 9.62 -1.94
N LYS A 100 6.11 10.28 -1.83
CA LYS A 100 7.13 9.97 -0.81
C LYS A 100 6.58 10.10 0.60
N TYR A 101 5.79 11.14 0.89
CA TYR A 101 5.16 11.33 2.19
C TYR A 101 4.16 10.21 2.51
N VAL A 102 3.29 9.88 1.57
CA VAL A 102 2.31 8.78 1.71
C VAL A 102 3.02 7.45 1.95
N TRP A 103 4.03 7.13 1.13
CA TRP A 103 4.81 5.89 1.24
C TRP A 103 5.56 5.77 2.58
N LYS A 104 6.15 6.87 3.06
CA LYS A 104 6.75 6.91 4.40
C LYS A 104 5.73 6.56 5.48
N ASN A 105 4.56 7.21 5.46
CA ASN A 105 3.55 7.03 6.50
C ASN A 105 2.90 5.64 6.46
N ALA A 106 2.84 5.03 5.27
CA ALA A 106 2.36 3.67 5.09
C ALA A 106 3.41 2.58 5.45
N GLY A 107 4.68 2.96 5.60
CA GLY A 107 5.78 2.05 5.91
C GLY A 107 6.30 1.27 4.70
N VAL A 108 6.21 1.85 3.50
CA VAL A 108 6.83 1.28 2.29
C VAL A 108 8.35 1.20 2.47
N TYR A 109 8.95 0.08 2.13
CA TYR A 109 10.39 -0.13 2.29
C TYR A 109 11.20 0.87 1.44
N ALA A 110 12.34 1.33 1.96
CA ALA A 110 13.28 2.20 1.24
C ALA A 110 12.63 3.47 0.63
N TRP A 111 11.57 4.01 1.25
CA TRP A 111 10.89 5.25 0.82
C TRP A 111 11.84 6.45 0.80
N GLU A 112 12.90 6.41 1.60
CA GLU A 112 13.90 7.46 1.71
C GLU A 112 14.65 7.72 0.40
N ASN A 113 14.74 6.70 -0.46
CA ASN A 113 15.40 6.76 -1.77
C ASN A 113 14.61 7.52 -2.84
N LEU A 114 13.35 7.88 -2.56
CA LEU A 114 12.57 8.71 -3.48
C LEU A 114 13.06 10.16 -3.42
N ASP A 115 12.96 10.89 -4.52
CA ASP A 115 13.28 12.31 -4.64
C ASP A 115 12.05 13.10 -5.10
N SER A 116 12.22 14.33 -5.61
CA SER A 116 11.10 15.19 -6.05
C SER A 116 10.72 14.99 -7.51
N GLU A 117 11.47 14.19 -8.27
CA GLU A 117 11.18 13.96 -9.67
C GLU A 117 10.12 12.84 -9.79
N ALA A 118 9.14 12.99 -10.70
CA ALA A 118 7.97 12.12 -10.78
C ALA A 118 8.31 10.64 -11.08
N GLY A 119 9.33 10.41 -11.91
CA GLY A 119 9.87 9.11 -12.26
C GLY A 119 10.62 8.41 -11.12
N THR A 120 10.79 9.05 -9.96
CA THR A 120 11.47 8.46 -8.80
C THR A 120 10.82 7.16 -8.32
N THR A 121 9.50 7.08 -8.39
CA THR A 121 8.75 5.86 -8.05
C THR A 121 9.01 4.74 -9.06
N ALA A 122 9.07 5.08 -10.36
CA ALA A 122 9.41 4.14 -11.41
C ALA A 122 10.85 3.62 -11.24
N ARG A 123 11.81 4.50 -10.91
CA ARG A 123 13.21 4.11 -10.60
C ARG A 123 13.26 3.17 -9.40
N TRP A 124 12.54 3.49 -8.32
CA TRP A 124 12.42 2.63 -7.15
C TRP A 124 11.85 1.26 -7.55
N GLY A 125 10.76 1.24 -8.31
CA GLY A 125 10.13 0.01 -8.79
C GLY A 125 11.06 -0.83 -9.65
N LYS A 126 11.81 -0.21 -10.55
CA LYS A 126 12.79 -0.89 -11.39
C LYS A 126 13.91 -1.51 -10.55
N PHE A 127 14.40 -0.79 -9.53
CA PHE A 127 15.45 -1.29 -8.64
C PHE A 127 14.99 -2.50 -7.81
N PHE A 128 13.75 -2.48 -7.31
CA PHE A 128 13.18 -3.57 -6.50
C PHE A 128 12.41 -4.64 -7.29
N GLY A 129 12.37 -4.53 -8.63
CA GLY A 129 11.64 -5.49 -9.48
C GLY A 129 10.11 -5.39 -9.38
N ALA A 130 9.58 -4.24 -8.96
CA ALA A 130 8.16 -3.95 -8.77
C ALA A 130 7.57 -3.00 -9.83
N TRP A 131 8.35 -2.62 -10.85
CA TRP A 131 7.88 -1.79 -11.97
C TRP A 131 7.13 -2.63 -13.02
N HIS A 132 5.99 -2.12 -13.46
CA HIS A 132 5.16 -2.69 -14.50
C HIS A 132 4.80 -1.64 -15.56
N TRP A 133 4.95 -2.00 -16.84
CA TRP A 133 4.56 -1.15 -17.96
C TRP A 133 3.04 -1.13 -18.17
N GLY A 134 2.51 0.03 -18.58
CA GLY A 134 1.07 0.20 -18.84
C GLY A 134 0.24 0.10 -17.56
N THR A 135 -0.96 -0.47 -17.63
CA THR A 135 -1.91 -0.56 -16.49
C THR A 135 -2.33 -1.97 -16.14
N ALA A 136 -1.82 -2.98 -16.85
CA ALA A 136 -2.20 -4.36 -16.61
C ALA A 136 -1.78 -4.79 -15.20
N GLY A 137 -2.71 -5.40 -14.46
CA GLY A 137 -2.46 -5.94 -13.12
C GLY A 137 -2.29 -4.90 -12.00
N ILE A 138 -2.53 -3.61 -12.29
CA ILE A 138 -2.44 -2.57 -11.26
C ILE A 138 -3.38 -2.85 -10.10
N TYR A 139 -2.92 -2.54 -8.88
CA TYR A 139 -3.69 -2.74 -7.65
C TYR A 139 -3.60 -1.54 -6.69
N PRO A 140 -4.59 -1.36 -5.79
CA PRO A 140 -4.63 -0.23 -4.87
C PRO A 140 -3.36 -0.10 -4.02
N GLY A 141 -2.82 1.11 -3.93
CA GLY A 141 -1.57 1.43 -3.26
C GLY A 141 -0.38 1.59 -4.20
N ALA A 142 -0.48 1.10 -5.44
CA ALA A 142 0.56 1.29 -6.44
C ALA A 142 0.77 2.78 -6.78
N ALA A 143 2.02 3.18 -6.99
CA ALA A 143 2.34 4.48 -7.58
C ALA A 143 2.21 4.39 -9.10
N VAL A 144 1.43 5.29 -9.70
CA VAL A 144 1.22 5.39 -11.16
C VAL A 144 2.07 6.51 -11.69
N THR A 145 2.89 6.21 -12.69
CA THR A 145 3.77 7.16 -13.35
C THR A 145 3.19 7.54 -14.71
N TYR A 146 3.10 8.84 -14.97
CA TYR A 146 2.59 9.42 -16.21
C TYR A 146 3.73 10.06 -16.98
N ASN A 147 3.77 9.79 -18.28
CA ASN A 147 4.76 10.40 -19.16
C ASN A 147 4.21 10.55 -20.58
N SER A 148 4.28 11.76 -21.12
CA SER A 148 3.90 12.13 -22.49
C SER A 148 5.05 11.99 -23.47
N SER A 149 6.31 12.04 -23.01
CA SER A 149 7.48 11.90 -23.86
C SER A 149 8.73 11.56 -23.08
N GLY A 150 9.61 10.73 -23.64
CA GLY A 150 10.92 10.44 -23.06
C GLY A 150 10.96 9.17 -22.20
N ASP A 151 11.94 9.08 -21.31
CA ASP A 151 12.10 7.95 -20.38
C ASP A 151 11.34 8.22 -19.07
N PRO A 152 10.25 7.48 -18.77
CA PRO A 152 9.48 7.68 -17.53
C PRO A 152 10.30 7.46 -16.24
N MET A 153 11.50 6.91 -16.33
CA MET A 153 12.43 6.79 -15.22
C MET A 153 13.25 8.05 -14.97
N VAL A 154 13.17 9.07 -15.82
CA VAL A 154 14.06 10.25 -15.81
C VAL A 154 13.30 11.56 -16.04
N ASP A 155 12.28 11.55 -16.90
CA ASP A 155 11.55 12.76 -17.35
C ASP A 155 10.02 12.60 -17.24
N SER A 156 9.55 11.95 -16.18
CA SER A 156 8.10 11.80 -16.01
C SER A 156 7.40 13.11 -15.73
N ASP A 157 6.20 13.25 -16.29
CA ASP A 157 5.36 14.44 -16.12
C ASP A 157 4.64 14.45 -14.77
N HIS A 158 4.24 13.28 -14.27
CA HIS A 158 3.47 13.19 -13.04
C HIS A 158 3.53 11.81 -12.38
N VAL A 159 3.17 11.78 -11.10
CA VAL A 159 2.99 10.55 -10.33
C VAL A 159 1.85 10.69 -9.33
N GLY A 160 1.12 9.61 -9.11
CA GLY A 160 0.02 9.55 -8.13
C GLY A 160 -0.16 8.16 -7.54
N ILE A 161 -1.01 8.04 -6.51
CA ILE A 161 -1.34 6.77 -5.87
C ILE A 161 -2.64 6.22 -6.44
N PHE A 162 -2.62 5.01 -7.01
CA PHE A 162 -3.83 4.33 -7.40
C PHE A 162 -4.63 3.90 -6.16
N VAL A 163 -5.88 4.35 -6.05
CA VAL A 163 -6.74 4.08 -4.87
C VAL A 163 -7.88 3.11 -5.17
N GLY A 164 -7.82 2.43 -6.33
CA GLY A 164 -8.80 1.43 -6.75
C GLY A 164 -9.95 1.99 -7.58
N TRP A 165 -11.02 1.21 -7.68
CA TRP A 165 -12.21 1.54 -8.46
C TRP A 165 -13.26 2.17 -7.55
N VAL A 166 -13.64 3.41 -7.85
CA VAL A 166 -14.70 4.15 -7.16
C VAL A 166 -15.81 4.39 -8.15
N ASN A 167 -17.02 3.90 -7.83
CA ASN A 167 -18.18 3.97 -8.71
C ASN A 167 -17.89 3.43 -10.13
N GLY A 168 -17.16 2.31 -10.21
CA GLY A 168 -16.82 1.65 -11.47
C GLY A 168 -15.67 2.30 -12.27
N ALA A 169 -15.10 3.42 -11.81
CA ALA A 169 -14.00 4.09 -12.50
C ALA A 169 -12.69 3.97 -11.69
N PRO A 170 -11.54 3.64 -12.34
CA PRO A 170 -10.25 3.62 -11.67
C PRO A 170 -9.84 5.03 -11.25
N LYS A 171 -9.44 5.20 -9.99
CA LYS A 171 -9.10 6.49 -9.40
C LYS A 171 -7.66 6.53 -8.89
N VAL A 172 -7.11 7.73 -8.93
CA VAL A 172 -5.80 8.06 -8.39
C VAL A 172 -5.93 9.28 -7.49
N VAL A 173 -5.15 9.30 -6.41
CA VAL A 173 -4.93 10.50 -5.60
C VAL A 173 -3.51 10.97 -5.83
N SER A 174 -3.35 12.23 -6.25
CA SER A 174 -2.05 12.81 -6.59
C SER A 174 -1.87 14.16 -5.93
N GLY A 175 -0.64 14.49 -5.56
CA GLY A 175 -0.26 15.84 -5.17
C GLY A 175 0.05 16.71 -6.38
N ASN A 176 0.06 18.03 -6.21
CA ASN A 176 0.34 19.02 -7.26
C ASN A 176 -0.54 18.84 -8.51
N PHE A 177 -1.74 18.31 -8.33
CA PHE A 177 -2.72 18.15 -9.40
C PHE A 177 -3.67 19.34 -9.33
N ASN A 178 -3.54 20.31 -10.26
CA ASN A 178 -4.19 21.61 -10.14
C ASN A 178 -3.89 22.26 -8.77
N ASP A 179 -2.61 22.32 -8.41
CA ASP A 179 -2.07 23.01 -7.23
C ASP A 179 -2.56 22.47 -5.86
N GLN A 180 -3.03 21.22 -5.82
CA GLN A 180 -3.57 20.57 -4.62
C GLN A 180 -3.38 19.05 -4.64
N VAL A 181 -3.67 18.40 -3.51
CA VAL A 181 -3.93 16.95 -3.45
C VAL A 181 -5.34 16.73 -3.97
N TYR A 182 -5.46 15.94 -5.04
CA TYR A 182 -6.73 15.76 -5.73
C TYR A 182 -6.98 14.29 -6.09
N LYS A 183 -8.26 13.89 -6.06
CA LYS A 183 -8.71 12.59 -6.53
C LYS A 183 -9.29 12.70 -7.94
N HIS A 184 -8.64 12.07 -8.91
CA HIS A 184 -9.03 12.11 -10.32
C HIS A 184 -9.13 10.71 -10.93
N ASN A 185 -9.57 10.65 -12.19
CA ASN A 185 -9.54 9.40 -12.96
C ASN A 185 -8.10 8.98 -13.23
N LEU A 186 -7.84 7.67 -13.24
CA LEU A 186 -6.55 7.10 -13.63
C LEU A 186 -6.08 7.62 -15.00
N SER A 187 -6.99 7.81 -15.96
CA SER A 187 -6.67 8.50 -17.19
C SER A 187 -7.10 9.97 -17.10
N TYR A 188 -6.15 10.88 -17.26
CA TYR A 188 -6.36 12.31 -17.40
C TYR A 188 -5.24 12.84 -18.30
N GLY A 189 -5.54 13.49 -19.44
CA GLY A 189 -4.61 14.29 -20.29
C GLY A 189 -3.24 13.72 -20.71
N THR A 190 -2.42 13.33 -19.75
CA THR A 190 -1.10 12.71 -19.86
C THR A 190 -1.20 11.19 -19.95
N PRO A 191 -0.46 10.54 -20.88
CA PRO A 191 -0.40 9.08 -20.98
C PRO A 191 0.18 8.41 -19.72
N ILE A 192 -0.31 7.21 -19.42
CA ILE A 192 0.23 6.38 -18.33
C ILE A 192 1.41 5.59 -18.87
N ALA A 193 2.58 5.74 -18.25
CA ALA A 193 3.77 4.98 -18.61
C ALA A 193 3.77 3.60 -17.93
N GLY A 194 3.40 3.56 -16.65
CA GLY A 194 3.44 2.34 -15.86
C GLY A 194 3.05 2.56 -14.41
N TRP A 195 3.25 1.53 -13.60
CA TRP A 195 2.99 1.56 -12.17
C TRP A 195 4.03 0.77 -11.38
N THR A 196 4.17 1.14 -10.11
CA THR A 196 5.09 0.52 -9.15
C THR A 196 4.31 -0.04 -7.97
N GLY A 197 4.44 -1.35 -7.75
CA GLY A 197 3.84 -2.04 -6.62
C GLY A 197 4.55 -1.84 -5.28
N VAL A 198 3.84 -2.09 -4.17
CA VAL A 198 4.31 -1.98 -2.78
C VAL A 198 3.91 -3.17 -1.90
#